data_AF-A0AAV8X0Y7-F1
#
_entry.id   AF-A0AAV8X0Y7-F1
#
_cell.length_a   1.000
_cell.length_b   1.000
_cell.length_c   1.000
_cell.angle_alpha   90.00
_cell.angle_beta   90.00
_cell.angle_gamma   90.00
#
_symmetry.space_group_name_H-M   'P 1'
#
loop_
_entity.id
_entity.type
_entity.pdbx_description
1 polymer ?
#
loop_
_entity_poly.entity_id
_entity_poly.type
_entity_poly.pdbx_seq_one_letter_code
_entity_poly.pdbx_strand_id
1 'polypeptide(L)'
;MGDMGIKLAPKKTEIVLLYGNRKIDRIEVTVAETRIENQRNLKYLGINIDQGKRMTTLVRNVCMKANKKLNLISRIMTNIGGPKYRKKENHHIDSNVNNSIGGLHLERSAKVQTLRKHVGIAKQITGN
;
A
#
# COMPACT_ATOMS: atom_id res chain seq x y z
N MET A 1 -20.99 2.18 44.30
CA MET A 1 -19.80 2.11 43.43
C MET A 1 -19.47 0.63 43.25
N GLY A 2 -19.94 0.03 42.15
CA GLY A 2 -19.78 -1.41 41.91
C GLY A 2 -18.40 -1.69 41.32
N ASP A 3 -17.45 -2.07 42.16
CA ASP A 3 -16.15 -2.54 41.70
C ASP A 3 -16.34 -3.96 41.16
N MET A 4 -16.33 -4.10 39.83
CA MET A 4 -16.66 -5.35 39.15
C MET A 4 -15.51 -6.38 39.21
N GLY A 5 -14.54 -6.20 40.11
CA GLY A 5 -13.34 -7.04 40.27
C GLY A 5 -12.37 -7.01 39.08
N ILE A 6 -12.68 -6.24 38.03
CA ILE A 6 -11.90 -6.17 36.80
C ILE A 6 -10.95 -4.98 36.88
N LYS A 7 -9.65 -5.26 36.87
CA LYS A 7 -8.59 -4.25 36.86
C LYS A 7 -8.01 -4.10 35.46
N LEU A 8 -7.75 -2.86 35.06
CA LEU A 8 -7.05 -2.59 33.81
C LEU A 8 -5.60 -3.07 33.90
N ALA A 9 -5.11 -3.75 32.86
CA ALA A 9 -3.71 -4.19 32.78
C ALA A 9 -2.89 -3.19 31.95
N PRO A 10 -2.07 -2.32 32.57
CA PRO A 10 -1.48 -1.18 31.86
C PRO A 10 -0.56 -1.60 30.70
N LYS A 11 0.22 -2.67 30.91
CA LYS A 11 1.14 -3.22 29.90
C LYS A 11 0.47 -3.87 28.69
N LYS A 12 -0.84 -4.15 28.76
CA LYS A 12 -1.63 -4.74 27.66
C LYS A 12 -2.59 -3.74 27.03
N THR A 13 -2.61 -2.51 27.53
CA THR A 13 -3.56 -1.49 27.09
C THR A 13 -2.99 -0.79 25.87
N GLU A 14 -3.75 -0.82 24.77
CA GLU A 14 -3.43 -0.11 23.53
C GLU A 14 -4.47 0.98 23.29
N ILE A 15 -4.06 2.08 22.67
CA ILE A 15 -4.93 3.22 22.39
C ILE A 15 -4.77 3.61 20.92
N VAL A 16 -5.91 3.87 20.26
CA VAL A 16 -5.97 4.54 18.97
C VAL A 16 -6.90 5.74 19.09
N LEU A 17 -6.38 6.90 18.71
CA LEU A 17 -7.12 8.16 18.71
C LEU A 17 -7.93 8.31 17.42
N LEU A 18 -9.25 8.24 17.50
CA LEU A 18 -10.11 8.48 16.35
C LEU A 18 -10.35 9.98 16.16
N TYR A 19 -9.69 10.59 15.18
CA TYR A 19 -9.91 12.00 14.85
C TYR A 19 -10.79 12.18 13.59
N GLY A 20 -11.50 13.31 13.53
CA GLY A 20 -12.29 13.71 12.36
C GLY A 20 -11.45 14.55 11.39
N ASN A 21 -11.73 15.85 11.34
CA ASN A 21 -11.09 16.75 10.38
C ASN A 21 -9.70 17.22 10.82
N ARG A 22 -9.45 17.26 12.14
CA ARG A 22 -8.16 17.68 12.69
C ARG A 22 -7.26 16.47 12.90
N LYS A 23 -6.17 16.39 12.14
CA LYS A 23 -5.15 15.36 12.37
C LYS A 23 -4.41 15.66 13.67
N ILE A 24 -4.37 14.67 14.55
CA ILE A 24 -3.55 14.71 15.75
C ILE A 24 -2.66 13.48 15.69
N ASP A 25 -1.36 13.69 15.49
CA ASP A 25 -0.44 12.60 15.20
C ASP A 25 0.08 11.91 16.46
N ARG A 26 0.15 12.62 17.60
CA ARG A 26 0.65 12.08 18.86
C ARG A 26 -0.17 12.59 20.03
N ILE A 27 -0.68 11.65 20.81
CA ILE A 27 -1.24 11.86 22.14
C ILE A 27 -0.62 10.80 23.03
N GLU A 28 -0.33 11.19 24.25
CA GLU A 28 0.18 10.30 25.28
C GLU A 28 -0.84 10.30 26.40
N VAL A 29 -1.18 9.11 26.85
CA VAL A 29 -2.16 8.91 27.91
C VAL A 29 -1.47 8.13 29.03
N THR A 30 -1.56 8.64 30.25
CA THR A 30 -1.06 7.94 31.43
C THR A 30 -2.18 7.11 32.02
N VAL A 31 -1.98 5.79 32.07
CA VAL A 31 -2.93 4.84 32.65
C VAL A 31 -2.21 4.07 33.76
N ALA A 32 -2.67 4.24 35.01
CA ALA A 32 -2.11 3.58 36.20
C ALA A 32 -0.56 3.61 36.20
N GLU A 33 0.00 4.82 36.10
CA GLU A 33 1.44 5.11 36.11
C GLU A 33 2.24 4.68 34.86
N THR A 34 1.59 4.04 33.89
CA THR A 34 2.22 3.68 32.61
C THR A 34 1.84 4.69 31.52
N ARG A 35 2.83 5.26 30.84
CA ARG A 35 2.62 6.11 29.66
C ARG A 35 2.36 5.21 28.45
N ILE A 36 1.21 5.39 27.84
CA ILE A 36 0.79 4.66 26.64
C ILE A 36 0.79 5.64 25.47
N GLU A 37 1.55 5.30 24.44
CA GLU A 37 1.57 6.04 23.18
C GLU A 37 0.41 5.63 22.28
N ASN A 38 -0.17 6.61 21.61
CA ASN A 38 -1.19 6.38 20.60
C ASN A 38 -0.64 5.64 19.38
N GLN A 39 -1.30 4.54 19.00
CA GLN A 39 -0.99 3.82 17.76
C GLN A 39 -1.78 4.39 16.57
N ARG A 40 -1.28 4.14 15.35
CA ARG A 40 -1.98 4.53 14.11
C ARG A 40 -3.06 3.55 13.70
N ASN A 41 -2.93 2.30 14.15
CA ASN A 41 -3.86 1.22 13.90
C ASN A 41 -3.83 0.28 15.10
N LEU A 42 -5.00 -0.20 15.54
CA LEU A 42 -5.10 -1.28 16.52
C LEU A 42 -6.12 -2.32 16.06
N LYS A 43 -5.98 -3.54 16.59
CA LYS A 43 -6.92 -4.63 16.33
C LYS A 43 -7.94 -4.72 17.46
N TYR A 44 -9.20 -4.44 17.17
CA TYR A 44 -10.32 -4.56 18.10
C TYR A 44 -11.35 -5.54 17.57
N LEU A 45 -11.71 -6.54 18.38
CA LEU A 45 -12.69 -7.58 18.03
C LEU A 45 -12.43 -8.26 16.67
N GLY A 46 -11.16 -8.38 16.27
CA GLY A 46 -10.77 -8.99 14.99
C GLY A 46 -10.66 -8.01 13.81
N ILE A 47 -11.07 -6.76 13.99
CA ILE A 47 -11.05 -5.70 12.97
C ILE A 47 -9.88 -4.75 13.23
N ASN A 48 -9.19 -4.31 12.17
CA ASN A 48 -8.16 -3.29 12.28
C ASN A 48 -8.80 -1.91 12.16
N ILE A 49 -8.68 -1.10 13.20
CA ILE A 49 -9.23 0.26 13.28
C ILE A 49 -8.10 1.23 12.97
N ASP A 50 -8.22 2.02 11.90
CA ASP A 50 -7.27 3.08 11.55
C ASP A 50 -7.63 4.39 12.26
N GLN A 51 -6.61 5.14 12.69
CA GLN A 51 -6.72 6.43 13.36
C GLN A 51 -7.60 7.46 12.61
N GLY A 52 -7.49 7.49 11.27
CA GLY A 52 -8.20 8.42 10.40
C GLY A 52 -9.62 7.98 10.03
N LYS A 53 -10.24 7.05 10.77
CA LYS A 53 -11.56 6.45 10.46
C LYS A 53 -11.63 5.78 9.08
N ARG A 54 -10.46 5.49 8.50
CA ARG A 54 -10.36 4.77 7.23
C ARG A 54 -10.38 3.28 7.52
N MET A 55 -10.75 2.49 6.51
CA MET A 55 -10.73 1.03 6.58
C MET A 55 -9.59 0.45 5.73
N THR A 56 -8.56 1.27 5.48
CA THR A 56 -7.47 0.97 4.53
C THR A 56 -6.67 -0.26 4.93
N THR A 57 -6.29 -0.37 6.20
CA THR A 57 -5.50 -1.50 6.69
C THR A 57 -6.33 -2.78 6.72
N LEU A 58 -7.62 -2.68 7.08
CA LEU A 58 -8.53 -3.81 7.04
C LEU A 58 -8.69 -4.35 5.62
N VAL A 59 -9.02 -3.49 4.64
CA VAL A 59 -9.21 -3.88 3.24
C VAL A 59 -7.94 -4.51 2.68
N ARG A 60 -6.76 -3.90 2.93
CA ARG A 60 -5.48 -4.47 2.51
C ARG A 60 -5.29 -5.88 3.08
N ASN A 61 -5.56 -6.09 4.37
CA ASN A 61 -5.41 -7.39 5.02
C ASN A 61 -6.39 -8.42 4.48
N VAL A 62 -7.63 -8.03 4.18
CA VAL A 62 -8.64 -8.90 3.56
C VAL A 62 -8.22 -9.27 2.14
N CYS A 63 -7.81 -8.31 1.32
CA CYS A 63 -7.33 -8.55 -0.05
C CYS A 63 -6.12 -9.48 -0.07
N MET A 64 -5.13 -9.28 0.81
CA MET A 64 -3.97 -10.17 0.91
C MET A 64 -4.38 -11.61 1.26
N LYS A 65 -5.29 -11.78 2.22
CA LYS A 65 -5.81 -13.10 2.60
C LYS A 65 -6.58 -13.74 1.46
N ALA A 66 -7.44 -12.99 0.77
CA ALA A 66 -8.22 -13.44 -0.37
C ALA A 66 -7.29 -13.86 -1.52
N ASN A 67 -6.30 -13.04 -1.88
CA ASN A 67 -5.32 -13.35 -2.93
C ASN A 67 -4.53 -14.62 -2.63
N LYS A 68 -4.11 -14.82 -1.37
CA LYS A 68 -3.42 -16.05 -0.97
C LYS A 68 -4.30 -17.29 -1.21
N LYS A 69 -5.60 -17.18 -0.92
CA LYS A 69 -6.57 -18.27 -1.15
C LYS A 69 -6.86 -18.46 -2.64
N LEU A 70 -7.05 -17.38 -3.40
CA LEU A 70 -7.22 -17.42 -4.85
C LEU A 70 -6.03 -18.06 -5.54
N ASN A 71 -4.80 -17.75 -5.13
CA ASN A 71 -3.60 -18.37 -5.71
C ASN A 71 -3.54 -19.88 -5.43
N LEU A 72 -3.93 -20.30 -4.22
CA LEU A 72 -4.01 -21.72 -3.88
C LEU A 72 -5.08 -22.43 -4.71
N ILE A 73 -6.29 -21.84 -4.77
CA ILE A 73 -7.41 -22.36 -5.56
C ILE A 73 -7.03 -22.43 -7.04
N SER A 74 -6.45 -21.36 -7.60
CA SER A 74 -5.96 -21.30 -8.98
C SER A 74 -4.96 -22.42 -9.29
N ARG A 75 -4.03 -22.70 -8.37
CA ARG A 75 -3.06 -23.79 -8.49
C ARG A 75 -3.69 -25.19 -8.39
N ILE A 76 -4.79 -25.35 -7.66
CA ILE A 76 -5.58 -26.59 -7.66
C ILE A 76 -6.41 -26.68 -8.96
N MET A 77 -6.95 -25.55 -9.41
CA MET A 77 -7.80 -25.41 -10.60
C MET A 77 -7.02 -25.38 -11.92
N THR A 78 -5.68 -25.52 -11.91
CA THR A 78 -4.83 -25.48 -13.12
C THR A 78 -5.15 -26.56 -14.16
N ASN A 79 -6.12 -27.44 -13.90
CA ASN A 79 -6.57 -28.48 -14.83
C ASN A 79 -8.03 -28.35 -15.31
N ILE A 80 -8.76 -27.26 -15.04
CA ILE A 80 -10.16 -27.12 -15.50
C ILE A 80 -10.26 -26.50 -16.90
N GLY A 81 -9.21 -25.83 -17.36
CA GLY A 81 -8.97 -25.57 -18.78
C GLY A 81 -7.70 -26.28 -19.15
N GLY A 82 -7.79 -27.36 -19.94
CA GLY A 82 -6.64 -28.14 -20.39
C GLY A 82 -5.54 -27.29 -21.05
N PRO A 83 -4.39 -27.90 -21.41
CA PRO A 83 -3.23 -27.19 -21.91
C PRO A 83 -3.66 -26.16 -22.96
N LYS A 84 -3.50 -24.87 -22.65
CA LYS A 84 -3.65 -23.82 -23.66
C LYS A 84 -2.73 -24.23 -24.78
N TYR A 85 -3.30 -24.51 -25.95
CA TYR A 85 -2.55 -24.76 -27.16
C TYR A 85 -1.63 -23.54 -27.31
N ARG A 86 -0.36 -23.69 -26.90
CA ARG A 86 0.69 -22.77 -27.32
C ARG A 86 0.74 -23.00 -28.80
N LYS A 87 0.01 -22.18 -29.54
CA LYS A 87 0.10 -22.10 -30.98
C LYS A 87 1.55 -21.75 -31.29
N LYS A 88 2.39 -22.78 -31.44
CA LYS A 88 3.70 -22.73 -32.09
C LYS A 88 3.47 -22.64 -33.60
N GLU A 89 2.54 -21.79 -34.02
CA GLU A 89 2.24 -21.46 -35.40
C GLU A 89 2.07 -19.95 -35.42
N ASN A 90 3.21 -19.27 -35.36
CA ASN A 90 3.50 -18.00 -36.03
C ASN A 90 4.84 -17.51 -35.48
N HIS A 91 5.91 -18.18 -35.89
CA HIS A 91 7.29 -17.78 -35.59
C HIS A 91 7.73 -16.55 -36.43
N HIS A 92 6.82 -15.69 -36.89
CA HIS A 92 7.10 -14.60 -37.82
C HIS A 92 6.27 -13.31 -37.64
N ILE A 93 5.37 -13.23 -36.65
CA ILE A 93 4.58 -12.00 -36.44
C ILE A 93 4.72 -11.60 -34.95
N ASP A 94 5.03 -10.32 -34.71
CA ASP A 94 5.15 -9.63 -33.41
C ASP A 94 6.56 -9.32 -32.87
N SER A 95 7.56 -9.11 -33.72
CA SER A 95 8.77 -8.36 -33.32
C SER A 95 8.58 -6.83 -33.33
N ASN A 96 7.46 -6.30 -33.83
CA ASN A 96 7.33 -4.86 -34.10
C ASN A 96 6.42 -4.07 -33.12
N VAL A 97 5.60 -4.74 -32.30
CA VAL A 97 4.70 -4.04 -31.36
C VAL A 97 5.40 -3.69 -30.03
N ASN A 98 6.38 -4.49 -29.61
CA ASN A 98 7.14 -4.23 -28.37
C ASN A 98 8.22 -3.16 -28.56
N ASN A 99 8.74 -2.97 -29.78
CA ASN A 99 9.79 -2.00 -30.06
C ASN A 99 9.26 -0.55 -30.13
N SER A 100 7.98 -0.37 -30.48
CA SER A 100 7.34 0.94 -30.59
C SER A 100 6.92 1.52 -29.22
N ILE A 101 6.55 0.67 -28.24
CA ILE A 101 6.27 1.13 -26.86
C ILE A 101 7.56 1.43 -26.09
N GLY A 102 8.61 0.61 -26.27
CA GLY A 102 9.93 0.83 -25.67
C GLY A 102 10.63 2.08 -26.21
N GLY A 103 10.55 2.32 -27.53
CA GLY A 103 11.12 3.50 -28.19
C GLY A 103 10.52 4.82 -27.71
N LEU A 104 9.19 4.87 -27.52
CA LEU A 104 8.50 6.06 -27.00
C LEU A 104 8.92 6.41 -25.57
N HIS A 105 9.22 5.41 -24.72
CA HIS A 105 9.69 5.69 -23.36
C HIS A 105 11.13 6.21 -23.33
N LEU A 106 11.98 5.72 -24.25
CA LEU A 106 13.37 6.14 -24.38
C LEU A 106 13.48 7.54 -25.00
N GLU A 107 12.72 7.83 -26.06
CA GLU A 107 12.65 9.18 -26.66
C GLU A 107 12.07 10.22 -25.69
N ARG A 108 11.00 9.88 -24.96
CA ARG A 108 10.45 10.77 -23.92
C ARG A 108 11.48 11.05 -22.82
N SER A 109 12.23 10.03 -22.40
CA SER A 109 13.29 10.20 -21.39
C SER A 109 14.45 11.08 -21.90
N ALA A 110 14.87 10.89 -23.16
CA ALA A 110 15.92 11.71 -23.77
C ALA A 110 15.48 13.18 -23.93
N LYS A 111 14.25 13.41 -24.36
CA LYS A 111 13.68 14.76 -24.54
C LYS A 111 13.48 15.50 -23.21
N VAL A 112 13.12 14.78 -22.15
CA VAL A 112 13.05 15.33 -20.79
C VAL A 112 14.45 15.69 -20.25
N GLN A 113 15.47 14.88 -20.54
CA GLN A 113 16.85 15.18 -20.12
C GLN A 113 17.44 16.39 -20.85
N THR A 114 17.21 16.53 -22.16
CA THR A 114 17.68 17.71 -22.90
C THR A 114 16.97 18.98 -22.45
N LEU A 115 15.66 18.93 -22.18
CA LEU A 115 14.92 20.05 -21.59
C LEU A 115 15.48 20.45 -20.22
N ARG A 116 15.78 19.49 -19.34
CA ARG A 116 16.40 19.77 -18.03
C ARG A 116 17.77 20.45 -18.15
N LYS A 117 18.60 20.05 -19.14
CA LYS A 117 19.90 20.68 -19.40
C LYS A 117 19.74 22.14 -19.86
N HIS A 118 18.83 22.41 -20.80
CA HIS A 118 18.58 23.77 -21.27
C HIS A 118 18.02 24.68 -20.16
N VAL A 119 17.09 24.17 -19.34
CA VAL A 119 16.55 24.91 -18.19
C VAL A 119 17.65 25.19 -17.15
N GLY A 120 18.54 24.22 -16.88
CA GLY A 120 19.67 24.43 -15.97
C GLY A 120 20.66 25.49 -16.47
N ILE A 121 20.96 25.49 -17.76
CA ILE A 121 21.83 26.50 -18.41
C ILE A 121 21.15 27.88 -18.37
N ALA A 122 19.87 27.97 -18.73
CA ALA A 122 19.11 29.22 -18.63
C ALA A 122 19.09 29.77 -17.19
N LYS A 123 18.96 28.88 -16.19
CA LYS A 123 18.99 29.28 -14.78
C LYS A 123 20.37 29.78 -14.32
N GLN A 124 21.46 29.25 -14.88
CA GLN A 124 22.82 29.74 -14.62
C GLN A 124 23.11 31.09 -15.29
N ILE A 125 22.53 31.34 -16.47
CA ILE A 125 22.71 32.60 -17.21
C ILE A 125 21.84 33.73 -16.63
N THR A 126 20.65 33.41 -16.09
CA THR A 126 19.69 34.40 -15.59
C THR A 126 19.87 34.77 -14.10
N GLY A 127 20.99 34.38 -13.48
CA GLY A 127 21.47 34.92 -12.20
C GLY A 127 20.40 35.13 -11.11
N ASN A 128 19.93 34.02 -10.51
CA ASN A 128 19.41 34.03 -9.15
C ASN A 128 19.81 32.72 -8.44
#